data_AF-F8DJL3-F1
#
_entry.id   AF-F8DJL3-F1
#
_cell.length_a   1.000
_cell.length_b   1.000
_cell.length_c   1.000
_cell.angle_alpha   90.00
_cell.angle_beta   90.00
_cell.angle_gamma   90.00
#
_symmetry.space_group_name_H-M   'P 1'
#
loop_
_entity.id
_entity.type
_entity.pdbx_description
1 polymer ?
#
loop_
_entity_poly.entity_id
_entity_poly.type
_entity_poly.pdbx_seq_one_letter_code
_entity_poly.pdbx_strand_id
1 'polypeptide(L)'
;MRKITVLMKFLLPSLIIIFLTACQSIRQEKYKGSYGNGDESIILTIKNKEILKTEFWKELPDIDASDSLEFNSAKDSLLENYGHIKGMDYSVEKSKSGHLQIHIVTDFSKLDLKTWNKAFKSNNKLKDLTDYIKTKKMLEENGMVKVQ
;
A
#
# COMPACT_ATOMS: atom_id res chain seq x y z
N MET A 1 43.77 -56.18 3.61
CA MET A 1 43.52 -55.03 4.52
C MET A 1 42.86 -53.90 3.74
N ARG A 2 41.69 -53.45 4.21
CA ARG A 2 40.98 -52.17 3.99
C ARG A 2 41.14 -51.51 2.60
N LYS A 3 40.20 -51.60 1.63
CA LYS A 3 38.77 -51.19 1.64
C LYS A 3 38.50 -49.79 2.24
N ILE A 4 39.16 -48.72 1.78
CA ILE A 4 38.72 -47.33 2.09
C ILE A 4 38.84 -46.35 0.91
N THR A 5 39.61 -46.63 -0.14
CA THR A 5 39.95 -45.58 -1.13
C THR A 5 38.90 -45.29 -2.21
N VAL A 6 37.83 -46.09 -2.30
CA VAL A 6 36.81 -45.95 -3.38
C VAL A 6 35.59 -45.14 -2.93
N LEU A 7 35.41 -44.91 -1.63
CA LEU A 7 34.26 -44.17 -1.08
C LEU A 7 34.40 -42.64 -1.13
N MET A 8 35.52 -42.13 -1.64
CA MET A 8 35.83 -40.68 -1.63
C MET A 8 35.49 -39.97 -2.95
N LYS A 9 34.94 -40.69 -3.94
CA LYS A 9 34.56 -40.14 -5.26
C LYS A 9 33.05 -40.15 -5.54
N PHE A 10 32.25 -40.68 -4.61
CA PHE A 10 30.80 -40.84 -4.75
C PHE A 10 30.00 -40.31 -3.55
N LEU A 11 30.55 -39.35 -2.79
CA LEU A 11 29.75 -38.39 -2.04
C LEU A 11 29.81 -37.07 -2.83
N LEU A 12 29.25 -37.10 -4.04
CA LEU A 12 27.94 -36.47 -4.27
C LEU A 12 27.95 -35.01 -3.77
N PRO A 13 28.18 -34.05 -4.67
CA PRO A 13 27.66 -32.67 -4.63
C PRO A 13 26.14 -32.55 -4.38
N SER A 14 25.52 -33.46 -3.63
CA SER A 14 24.10 -33.46 -3.33
C SER A 14 23.79 -32.61 -2.12
N LEU A 15 22.96 -31.60 -2.35
CA LEU A 15 22.03 -31.07 -1.37
C LEU A 15 22.63 -30.23 -0.24
N ILE A 16 23.54 -29.33 -0.57
CA ILE A 16 23.50 -27.99 0.04
C ILE A 16 23.02 -27.02 -1.04
N ILE A 17 21.88 -27.35 -1.67
CA ILE A 17 20.95 -26.30 -2.07
C ILE A 17 20.38 -25.85 -0.74
N ILE A 18 21.06 -24.90 -0.10
CA ILE A 18 20.40 -24.00 0.84
C ILE A 18 19.28 -23.44 0.00
N PHE A 19 18.08 -23.94 0.23
CA PHE A 19 16.87 -23.25 -0.13
C PHE A 19 17.02 -21.87 0.50
N LEU A 20 17.58 -20.93 -0.26
CA LEU A 20 17.13 -19.55 -0.28
C LEU A 20 15.68 -19.63 -0.74
N THR A 21 14.80 -20.21 0.08
CA THR A 21 13.45 -19.68 0.19
C THR A 21 13.71 -18.24 0.58
N ALA A 22 13.76 -17.35 -0.41
CA ALA A 22 13.75 -15.92 -0.17
C ALA A 22 12.59 -15.73 0.80
N CYS A 23 12.91 -15.46 2.07
CA CYS A 23 11.91 -15.13 3.06
C CYS A 23 11.25 -13.89 2.47
N GLN A 24 10.02 -14.06 1.96
CA GLN A 24 9.33 -13.02 1.21
C GLN A 24 9.04 -11.90 2.21
N SER A 25 9.96 -10.95 2.32
CA SER A 25 9.88 -9.90 3.32
C SER A 25 8.77 -8.94 2.92
N ILE A 26 7.83 -8.75 3.84
CA ILE A 26 6.89 -7.66 3.76
C ILE A 26 7.67 -6.41 4.12
N ARG A 27 7.61 -5.39 3.25
CA ARG A 27 8.25 -4.10 3.48
C ARG A 27 7.23 -2.98 3.34
N GLN A 28 7.51 -1.85 3.95
CA GLN A 28 6.73 -0.63 3.77
C GLN A 28 7.56 0.41 3.03
N GLU A 29 6.94 1.12 2.10
CA GLU A 29 7.54 2.25 1.41
C GLU A 29 6.63 3.45 1.53
N LYS A 30 7.15 4.54 2.10
CA LYS A 30 6.43 5.79 2.26
C LYS A 30 6.84 6.76 1.16
N TYR A 31 5.85 7.41 0.57
CA TYR A 31 5.98 8.44 -0.44
C TYR A 31 5.33 9.71 0.09
N LYS A 32 5.95 10.86 -0.19
CA LYS A 32 5.40 12.18 0.11
C LYS A 32 5.37 13.02 -1.15
N GLY A 33 4.36 13.85 -1.27
CA GLY A 33 4.26 14.86 -2.31
C GLY A 33 3.28 15.95 -1.88
N SER A 34 3.10 16.94 -2.74
CA SER A 34 2.07 17.96 -2.56
C SER A 34 1.28 18.01 -3.87
N TYR A 35 0.00 17.68 -3.82
CA TYR A 35 -0.88 17.67 -4.98
C TYR A 35 -2.16 18.46 -4.69
N GLY A 36 -2.38 19.53 -5.46
CA GLY A 36 -3.42 20.52 -5.18
C GLY A 36 -3.11 21.32 -3.92
N ASN A 37 -4.09 21.49 -3.04
CA ASN A 37 -3.91 22.13 -1.73
C ASN A 37 -3.63 21.08 -0.65
N GLY A 38 -2.41 21.10 -0.12
CA GLY A 38 -1.99 20.29 1.02
C GLY A 38 -0.96 19.20 0.71
N ASP A 39 -0.35 18.71 1.79
CA ASP A 39 0.62 17.63 1.74
C ASP A 39 -0.08 16.27 1.72
N GLU A 40 0.46 15.38 0.90
CA GLU A 40 -0.02 14.01 0.74
C GLU A 40 1.07 13.01 1.13
N SER A 41 0.67 11.93 1.79
CA SER A 41 1.55 10.80 2.07
C SER A 41 0.88 9.49 1.68
N ILE A 42 1.60 8.66 0.94
CA ILE A 42 1.16 7.31 0.58
C ILE A 42 2.11 6.29 1.19
N ILE A 43 1.59 5.31 1.89
CA ILE A 43 2.36 4.17 2.40
C ILE A 43 1.91 2.92 1.66
N LEU A 44 2.87 2.24 1.02
CA LEU A 44 2.66 0.97 0.35
C LEU A 44 3.19 -0.15 1.24
N THR A 45 2.34 -1.10 1.64
CA THR A 45 2.78 -2.37 2.24
C THR A 45 2.93 -3.39 1.12
N ILE A 46 4.15 -3.85 0.88
CA ILE A 46 4.53 -4.60 -0.32
C ILE A 46 5.08 -5.96 0.10
N LYS A 47 4.65 -7.02 -0.59
CA LYS A 47 5.24 -8.35 -0.51
C LYS A 47 5.67 -8.76 -1.92
N ASN A 48 6.95 -9.04 -2.11
CA ASN A 48 7.55 -9.23 -3.43
C ASN A 48 7.35 -8.00 -4.34
N LYS A 49 6.58 -8.16 -5.43
CA LYS A 49 6.20 -7.14 -6.41
C LYS A 49 4.71 -6.79 -6.33
N GLU A 50 4.03 -7.23 -5.27
CA GLU A 50 2.60 -7.01 -5.07
C GLU A 50 2.37 -6.11 -3.85
N ILE A 51 1.47 -5.15 -4.01
CA ILE A 51 0.97 -4.30 -2.93
C ILE A 51 -0.14 -5.07 -2.21
N LEU A 52 0.03 -5.26 -0.91
CA LEU A 52 -0.97 -5.88 -0.05
C LEU A 52 -1.94 -4.82 0.52
N LYS A 53 -1.42 -3.64 0.82
CA LYS A 53 -2.18 -2.56 1.46
C LYS A 53 -1.64 -1.19 1.05
N THR A 54 -2.52 -0.22 0.83
CA THR A 54 -2.18 1.20 0.72
C THR A 54 -2.77 1.98 1.88
N GLU A 55 -2.04 2.98 2.36
CA GLU A 55 -2.54 3.99 3.29
C GLU A 55 -2.28 5.37 2.66
N PHE A 56 -3.33 6.14 2.44
CA PHE A 56 -3.28 7.49 1.88
C PHE A 56 -3.66 8.49 2.96
N TRP A 57 -2.82 9.50 3.13
CA TRP A 57 -2.99 10.59 4.07
C TRP A 57 -2.99 11.90 3.29
N LYS A 58 -3.98 12.75 3.54
CA LYS A 58 -4.02 14.10 3.00
C LYS A 58 -4.45 15.08 4.07
N GLU A 59 -3.65 16.12 4.26
CA GLU A 59 -4.04 17.26 5.07
C GLU A 59 -4.69 18.33 4.18
N LEU A 60 -5.79 18.91 4.64
CA LEU A 60 -6.49 20.01 3.97
C LEU A 60 -6.25 21.29 4.77
N PRO A 61 -5.24 22.09 4.43
CA PRO A 61 -4.79 23.21 5.26
C PRO A 61 -5.80 24.35 5.38
N ASP A 62 -6.77 24.45 4.46
CA ASP A 62 -7.79 25.50 4.49
C ASP A 62 -8.93 25.21 5.46
N ILE A 63 -9.02 23.97 5.96
CA ILE A 63 -10.12 23.52 6.83
C ILE A 63 -9.59 23.32 8.24
N ASP A 64 -10.01 24.17 9.16
CA ASP A 64 -9.72 23.99 10.59
C ASP A 64 -10.52 22.81 11.14
N ALA A 65 -9.87 21.88 11.85
CA ALA A 65 -10.57 20.72 12.42
C ALA A 65 -11.57 21.09 13.54
N SER A 66 -11.53 22.32 14.06
CA SER A 66 -12.53 22.85 14.97
C SER A 66 -13.82 23.29 14.28
N ASP A 67 -13.81 23.47 12.95
CA ASP A 67 -15.03 23.65 12.18
C ASP A 67 -15.81 22.34 12.12
N SER A 68 -16.72 22.17 13.08
CA SER A 68 -17.52 20.95 13.19
C SER A 68 -18.41 20.68 11.97
N LEU A 69 -18.79 21.71 11.19
CA LEU A 69 -19.63 21.53 10.02
C LEU A 69 -18.81 20.93 8.87
N GLU A 70 -17.67 21.53 8.56
CA GLU A 70 -16.78 21.04 7.50
C GLU A 70 -16.20 19.67 7.85
N PHE A 71 -15.82 19.46 9.13
CA PHE A 71 -15.33 18.18 9.61
C PHE A 71 -16.35 17.04 9.44
N ASN A 72 -17.60 17.27 9.86
CA ASN A 72 -18.66 16.27 9.71
C ASN A 72 -19.02 16.05 8.23
N SER A 73 -19.06 17.12 7.42
CA SER A 73 -19.33 17.03 5.99
C SER A 73 -18.27 16.19 5.26
N ALA A 74 -17.00 16.35 5.61
CA ALA A 74 -15.93 15.52 5.07
C ALA A 74 -16.11 14.04 5.45
N LYS A 75 -16.46 13.76 6.71
CA LYS A 75 -16.71 12.41 7.19
C LYS A 75 -17.87 11.74 6.45
N ASP A 76 -18.97 12.46 6.25
CA ASP A 76 -20.15 11.97 5.53
C ASP A 76 -19.84 11.72 4.05
N SER A 77 -19.09 12.62 3.41
CA SER A 77 -18.61 12.44 2.04
C SER A 77 -17.73 11.19 1.88
N LEU A 78 -16.81 10.93 2.82
CA LEU A 78 -16.01 9.70 2.78
C LEU A 78 -16.87 8.45 3.00
N LEU A 79 -17.85 8.49 3.90
CA LEU A 79 -18.80 7.41 4.12
C LEU A 79 -19.62 7.09 2.87
N GLU A 80 -20.14 8.11 2.19
CA GLU A 80 -20.89 7.95 0.95
C GLU A 80 -20.01 7.32 -0.15
N ASN A 81 -18.80 7.84 -0.34
CA ASN A 81 -17.91 7.42 -1.43
C ASN A 81 -17.25 6.06 -1.19
N TYR A 82 -16.89 5.72 0.04
CA TYR A 82 -16.03 4.56 0.34
C TYR A 82 -16.65 3.55 1.31
N GLY A 83 -17.61 3.95 2.16
CA GLY A 83 -18.10 3.09 3.25
C GLY A 83 -18.86 1.84 2.80
N HIS A 84 -19.25 1.77 1.55
CA HIS A 84 -19.88 0.60 0.95
C HIS A 84 -18.89 -0.33 0.23
N ILE A 85 -17.60 0.04 0.14
CA ILE A 85 -16.56 -0.72 -0.55
C ILE A 85 -15.80 -1.57 0.48
N LYS A 86 -16.08 -2.88 0.50
CA LYS A 86 -15.36 -3.81 1.37
C LYS A 86 -13.86 -3.78 1.07
N GLY A 87 -13.03 -3.78 2.10
CA GLY A 87 -11.58 -3.70 1.99
C GLY A 87 -11.05 -2.26 1.95
N MET A 88 -11.92 -1.26 2.10
CA MET A 88 -11.52 0.12 2.34
C MET A 88 -11.97 0.57 3.73
N ASP A 89 -11.08 1.25 4.45
CA ASP A 89 -11.37 1.94 5.70
C ASP A 89 -11.00 3.42 5.55
N TYR A 90 -11.66 4.30 6.29
CA TYR A 90 -11.39 5.74 6.21
C TYR A 90 -11.61 6.40 7.57
N SER A 91 -10.91 7.51 7.79
CA SER A 91 -11.12 8.39 8.93
C SER A 91 -10.87 9.84 8.56
N VAL A 92 -11.53 10.72 9.30
CA VAL A 92 -11.24 12.15 9.35
C VAL A 92 -10.73 12.43 10.75
N GLU A 93 -9.59 13.08 10.85
CA GLU A 93 -8.96 13.42 12.13
C GLU A 93 -8.36 14.82 12.11
N LYS A 94 -8.05 15.34 13.31
CA LYS A 94 -7.33 16.59 13.46
C LYS A 94 -5.83 16.32 13.28
N SER A 95 -5.22 16.99 12.31
CA SER A 95 -3.79 16.95 12.08
C SER A 95 -3.02 17.62 13.24
N LYS A 96 -1.69 17.46 13.25
CA LYS A 96 -0.81 18.11 14.25
C LYS A 96 -0.81 19.64 14.14
N SER A 97 -0.97 20.17 12.94
CA SER A 97 -1.13 21.60 12.62
C SER A 97 -2.53 22.13 12.97
N GLY A 98 -3.47 21.25 13.28
CA GLY A 98 -4.83 21.59 13.70
C GLY A 98 -5.87 21.60 12.58
N HIS A 99 -5.45 21.25 11.37
CA HIS A 99 -6.30 21.17 10.19
C HIS A 99 -6.97 19.80 10.05
N LEU A 100 -7.95 19.71 9.15
CA LEU A 100 -8.58 18.45 8.80
C LEU A 100 -7.59 17.55 8.04
N GLN A 101 -7.46 16.30 8.50
CA GLN A 101 -6.68 15.27 7.84
C GLN A 101 -7.57 14.08 7.48
N ILE A 102 -7.49 13.67 6.22
CA ILE A 102 -8.16 12.49 5.69
C ILE A 102 -7.15 11.34 5.67
N HIS A 103 -7.60 10.17 6.12
CA HIS A 103 -6.87 8.92 6.03
C HIS A 103 -7.74 7.87 5.35
N ILE A 104 -7.20 7.20 4.34
CA ILE A 104 -7.88 6.13 3.61
C ILE A 104 -6.93 4.93 3.56
N VAL A 105 -7.43 3.76 3.97
CA VAL A 105 -6.72 2.48 3.90
C VAL A 105 -7.41 1.61 2.86
N THR A 106 -6.63 0.93 2.02
CA THR A 106 -7.15 -0.12 1.13
C THR A 106 -6.38 -1.41 1.37
N ASP A 107 -7.08 -2.45 1.85
CA ASP A 107 -6.59 -3.82 2.01
C ASP A 107 -7.00 -4.65 0.79
N PHE A 108 -6.05 -4.88 -0.12
CA PHE A 108 -6.29 -5.58 -1.37
C PHE A 108 -6.65 -7.06 -1.19
N SER A 109 -6.39 -7.65 -0.02
CA SER A 109 -6.80 -9.03 0.27
C SER A 109 -8.31 -9.16 0.55
N LYS A 110 -8.96 -8.05 0.91
CA LYS A 110 -10.39 -7.99 1.23
C LYS A 110 -11.21 -7.17 0.24
N LEU A 111 -10.55 -6.53 -0.72
CA LEU A 111 -11.17 -5.57 -1.62
C LEU A 111 -12.28 -6.21 -2.47
N ASP A 112 -13.50 -5.67 -2.37
CA ASP A 112 -14.55 -5.94 -3.35
C ASP A 112 -14.27 -5.15 -4.64
N LEU A 113 -13.51 -5.77 -5.53
CA LEU A 113 -13.10 -5.17 -6.81
C LEU A 113 -14.28 -4.76 -7.69
N LYS A 114 -15.41 -5.47 -7.62
CA LYS A 114 -16.59 -5.14 -8.45
C LYS A 114 -17.20 -3.82 -7.98
N THR A 115 -17.38 -3.67 -6.67
CA THR A 115 -17.92 -2.45 -6.08
C THR A 115 -16.95 -1.29 -6.25
N TRP A 116 -15.64 -1.52 -6.06
CA TRP A 116 -14.59 -0.54 -6.37
C TRP A 116 -14.71 -0.06 -7.82
N ASN A 117 -14.75 -0.97 -8.80
CA ASN A 117 -14.77 -0.62 -10.23
C ASN A 117 -16.02 0.19 -10.59
N LYS A 118 -17.16 -0.12 -9.95
CA LYS A 118 -18.39 0.64 -10.11
C LYS A 118 -18.26 2.06 -9.53
N ALA A 119 -17.75 2.19 -8.31
CA ALA A 119 -17.59 3.49 -7.64
C ALA A 119 -16.64 4.42 -8.41
N PHE A 120 -15.52 3.89 -8.89
CA PHE A 120 -14.50 4.66 -9.62
C PHE A 120 -14.65 4.63 -11.14
N LYS A 121 -15.78 4.11 -11.66
CA LYS A 121 -16.10 4.03 -13.10
C LYS A 121 -14.95 3.46 -13.94
N SER A 122 -14.38 2.36 -13.46
CA SER A 122 -13.18 1.74 -14.01
C SER A 122 -13.39 0.24 -14.26
N ASN A 123 -12.47 -0.40 -14.97
CA ASN A 123 -12.48 -1.84 -15.25
C ASN A 123 -11.11 -2.49 -14.91
N ASN A 124 -10.57 -2.13 -13.75
CA ASN A 124 -9.28 -2.63 -13.28
C ASN A 124 -9.38 -4.12 -12.91
N LYS A 125 -8.31 -4.87 -13.15
CA LYS A 125 -8.10 -6.19 -12.52
C LYS A 125 -7.32 -5.99 -11.22
N LEU A 126 -7.50 -6.89 -10.25
CA LEU A 126 -6.80 -6.80 -8.96
C LEU A 126 -5.27 -6.69 -9.17
N LYS A 127 -4.72 -7.50 -10.09
CA LYS A 127 -3.29 -7.46 -10.45
C LYS A 127 -2.80 -6.09 -10.93
N ASP A 128 -3.67 -5.28 -11.54
CA ASP A 128 -3.30 -3.98 -12.06
C ASP A 128 -3.26 -2.93 -10.94
N LEU A 129 -4.06 -3.13 -9.88
CA LEU A 129 -4.08 -2.31 -8.67
C LEU A 129 -2.94 -2.69 -7.71
N THR A 130 -2.56 -3.96 -7.67
CA THR A 130 -1.52 -4.47 -6.77
C THR A 130 -0.13 -4.47 -7.40
N ASP A 131 0.04 -4.07 -8.67
CA ASP A 131 1.34 -4.00 -9.32
C ASP A 131 2.20 -2.87 -8.70
N TYR A 132 3.19 -3.26 -7.90
CA TYR A 132 4.09 -2.31 -7.24
C TYR A 132 4.93 -1.53 -8.23
N ILE A 133 5.45 -2.15 -9.30
CA ILE A 133 6.37 -1.49 -10.23
C ILE A 133 5.61 -0.39 -10.98
N LYS A 134 4.41 -0.72 -11.46
CA LYS A 134 3.53 0.25 -12.12
C LYS A 134 3.12 1.38 -11.17
N THR A 135 2.70 1.04 -9.95
CA THR A 135 2.26 2.04 -8.96
C THR A 135 3.40 2.96 -8.56
N LYS A 136 4.59 2.43 -8.27
CA LYS A 136 5.79 3.23 -7.96
C LYS A 136 6.07 4.23 -9.07
N LYS A 137 6.13 3.78 -10.31
CA LYS A 137 6.39 4.65 -11.46
C LYS A 137 5.35 5.76 -11.56
N MET A 138 4.07 5.44 -11.41
CA MET A 138 2.99 6.41 -11.41
C MET A 138 3.14 7.44 -10.28
N LEU A 139 3.51 7.03 -9.06
CA LEU A 139 3.73 7.95 -7.93
C LEU A 139 4.88 8.91 -8.22
N GLU A 140 6.00 8.39 -8.72
CA GLU A 140 7.19 9.17 -9.08
C GLU A 140 6.92 10.15 -10.24
N GLU A 141 6.16 9.72 -11.25
CA GLU A 141 5.73 10.57 -12.37
C GLU A 141 4.78 11.69 -11.93
N ASN A 142 4.00 11.47 -10.87
CA ASN A 142 3.16 12.50 -10.23
C ASN A 142 3.93 13.36 -9.22
N GLY A 143 5.27 13.29 -9.20
CA GLY A 143 6.12 14.13 -8.36
C GLY A 143 6.24 13.69 -6.91
N MET A 144 5.75 12.50 -6.55
CA MET A 144 5.93 11.98 -5.19
C MET A 144 7.33 11.40 -5.01
N VAL A 145 7.92 11.69 -3.86
CA VAL A 145 9.28 11.27 -3.50
C VAL A 145 9.20 10.24 -2.39
N LYS A 146 9.92 9.14 -2.56
CA LYS A 146 10.08 8.13 -1.51
C LYS A 146 10.86 8.72 -0.34
N VAL A 147 10.35 8.54 0.88
CA VAL A 147 11.00 8.97 2.13
C VAL A 147 11.36 7.75 2.99
N GLN A 148 12.40 7.90 3.80
CA GLN A 148 12.84 6.90 4.77
C GLN A 148 11.99 6.91 6.04
#